data_AF-A0A0Q6RLH0-F1
#
_entry.id   AF-A0A0Q6RLH0-F1
#
_cell.length_a   1.000
_cell.length_b   1.000
_cell.length_c   1.000
_cell.angle_alpha   90.00
_cell.angle_beta   90.00
_cell.angle_gamma   90.00
#
_symmetry.space_group_name_H-M   'P 1'
#
loop_
_entity.id
_entity.type
_entity.pdbx_description
1 polymer ?
#
loop_
_entity_poly.entity_id
_entity_poly.type
_entity_poly.pdbx_seq_one_letter_code
_entity_poly.pdbx_strand_id
1 'polypeptide(L)'
;MGCIMTDIAPARSRFDYAGLARPNLPAAGAPASVPPLISVVTAEPRPDDAELLHNSNGRAEWIAAELVKAGAVFDGKVHVPQAKKLAKKVGAVEPITLSALKAIVSITLREMPRVEAQCFPPEVVLAAIEGGPHSASQLQLEQGARLITRMVSYYWSAVAKAYPEAWDDRHGFILWQSFGLTALSKFGGRIIQERVDEREIMQQYFDTALAAVAARMPLDVADFAGVSSQAGANQVYSMLLEANSEHGAAFTELVDSLAQTIDWGKAASAPSPLPFG
;
A
#
# COMPACT_ATOMS: atom_id res chain seq x y z
N MET A 1 -57.74 -0.05 39.04
CA MET A 1 -57.10 1.09 39.73
C MET A 1 -56.22 1.80 38.72
N GLY A 2 -56.29 3.10 38.50
CA GLY A 2 -57.28 4.11 38.92
C GLY A 2 -57.24 5.28 37.93
N CYS A 3 -58.37 5.96 37.68
CA CYS A 3 -58.51 6.93 36.57
C CYS A 3 -59.03 8.28 37.06
N ILE A 4 -58.31 9.36 36.70
CA ILE A 4 -58.52 10.79 36.99
C ILE A 4 -57.78 11.48 35.80
N MET A 5 -58.35 12.15 34.79
CA MET A 5 -59.61 12.93 34.60
C MET A 5 -59.76 14.06 35.63
N THR A 6 -59.95 15.35 35.28
CA THR A 6 -60.25 16.01 33.98
C THR A 6 -59.84 17.54 34.09
N ASP A 7 -60.19 18.55 33.27
CA ASP A 7 -61.12 18.73 32.15
C ASP A 7 -60.85 19.99 31.28
N ILE A 8 -61.64 20.13 30.19
CA ILE A 8 -62.20 21.40 29.62
C ILE A 8 -61.30 22.41 28.85
N ALA A 9 -61.90 23.01 27.80
CA ALA A 9 -61.37 24.10 26.94
C ALA A 9 -62.08 25.46 27.31
N PRO A 10 -62.58 26.40 26.44
CA PRO A 10 -62.61 26.51 24.97
C PRO A 10 -62.39 27.93 24.33
N ALA A 11 -62.23 27.92 23.00
CA ALA A 11 -62.77 28.85 21.97
C ALA A 11 -62.71 30.42 22.09
N ARG A 12 -62.23 31.06 21.00
CA ARG A 12 -62.97 31.94 20.04
C ARG A 12 -61.96 32.50 19.01
N SER A 13 -62.16 32.49 17.69
CA SER A 13 -63.28 32.95 16.83
C SER A 13 -63.30 34.46 16.58
N ARG A 14 -62.91 34.86 15.35
CA ARG A 14 -63.78 35.57 14.40
C ARG A 14 -63.20 35.60 12.98
N PHE A 15 -64.10 35.63 11.99
CA PHE A 15 -63.84 35.95 10.58
C PHE A 15 -64.19 37.44 10.34
N ASP A 16 -64.22 37.85 9.08
CA ASP A 16 -64.72 39.14 8.53
C ASP A 16 -63.77 40.35 8.59
N TYR A 17 -63.79 41.32 7.66
CA TYR A 17 -64.61 41.50 6.44
C TYR A 17 -63.73 41.93 5.23
N ALA A 18 -64.28 41.89 4.01
CA ALA A 18 -63.59 42.18 2.75
C ALA A 18 -63.20 43.65 2.51
N GLY A 19 -62.20 43.88 1.64
CA GLY A 19 -61.77 45.19 1.12
C GLY A 19 -61.26 45.09 -0.32
N LEU A 20 -61.67 46.03 -1.18
CA LEU A 20 -61.57 45.97 -2.65
C LEU A 20 -60.20 46.36 -3.26
N ALA A 21 -60.08 46.06 -4.57
CA ALA A 21 -59.23 46.69 -5.61
C ALA A 21 -57.91 46.01 -6.04
N ARG A 22 -57.93 45.52 -7.30
CA ARG A 22 -56.81 45.54 -8.27
C ARG A 22 -56.87 46.89 -9.06
N PRO A 23 -55.88 47.29 -9.90
CA PRO A 23 -54.72 46.53 -10.41
C PRO A 23 -53.35 47.27 -10.41
N ASN A 24 -52.25 46.50 -10.53
CA ASN A 24 -51.36 46.64 -11.71
C ASN A 24 -50.43 45.43 -11.89
N LEU A 25 -49.87 45.30 -13.09
CA LEU A 25 -48.91 44.28 -13.56
C LEU A 25 -47.46 44.84 -13.45
N PRO A 26 -46.38 44.01 -13.36
CA PRO A 26 -46.02 42.97 -14.34
C PRO A 26 -45.66 41.60 -13.74
N ALA A 27 -45.27 40.66 -14.61
CA ALA A 27 -45.09 39.24 -14.28
C ALA A 27 -43.61 38.79 -14.24
N ALA A 28 -43.27 38.07 -13.18
CA ALA A 28 -42.25 37.03 -13.04
C ALA A 28 -42.80 36.13 -11.90
N GLY A 29 -42.69 34.81 -11.87
CA GLY A 29 -41.58 33.90 -12.19
C GLY A 29 -41.63 32.84 -11.07
N ALA A 30 -41.48 31.55 -11.37
CA ALA A 30 -41.80 30.50 -10.40
C ALA A 30 -40.91 30.55 -9.12
N PRO A 31 -41.41 30.14 -7.94
CA PRO A 31 -40.59 30.03 -6.74
C PRO A 31 -39.46 29.02 -6.95
N ALA A 32 -38.22 29.44 -6.74
CA ALA A 32 -37.05 28.59 -6.94
C ALA A 32 -37.03 27.43 -5.94
N SER A 33 -36.77 26.22 -6.45
CA SER A 33 -36.52 25.04 -5.62
C SER A 33 -35.28 25.24 -4.76
N VAL A 34 -35.43 25.16 -3.43
CA VAL A 34 -34.29 25.13 -2.50
C VAL A 34 -33.47 23.87 -2.81
N PRO A 35 -32.19 23.98 -3.22
CA PRO A 35 -31.35 22.81 -3.41
C PRO A 35 -31.09 22.14 -2.05
N PRO A 36 -30.97 20.80 -1.99
CA PRO A 36 -30.63 20.12 -0.75
C PRO A 36 -29.26 20.60 -0.26
N LEU A 37 -29.12 20.70 1.07
CA LEU A 37 -27.83 20.94 1.73
C LEU A 37 -26.84 19.87 1.26
N ILE A 38 -25.86 20.28 0.46
CA ILE A 38 -24.71 19.45 0.13
C ILE A 38 -24.02 19.17 1.45
N SER A 39 -24.01 17.91 1.88
CA SER A 39 -23.19 17.48 3.00
C SER A 39 -21.74 17.74 2.61
N VAL A 40 -21.16 18.79 3.18
CA VAL A 40 -19.74 19.06 3.03
C VAL A 40 -19.02 17.92 3.72
N VAL A 41 -18.52 16.97 2.93
CA VAL A 41 -17.54 16.00 3.41
C VAL A 41 -16.35 16.81 3.88
N THR A 42 -16.25 16.98 5.20
CA THR A 42 -15.08 17.52 5.86
C THR A 42 -13.95 16.54 5.61
N ALA A 43 -13.22 16.76 4.52
CA ALA A 43 -11.89 16.21 4.36
C ALA A 43 -11.10 16.66 5.58
N GLU A 44 -10.72 15.71 6.42
CA GLU A 44 -9.88 15.98 7.58
C GLU A 44 -8.61 16.71 7.09
N PRO A 45 -8.12 17.72 7.81
CA PRO A 45 -6.86 18.34 7.45
C PRO A 45 -5.80 17.23 7.44
N ARG A 46 -5.13 17.05 6.30
CA ARG A 46 -4.05 16.07 6.16
C ARG A 46 -3.03 16.38 7.28
N PRO A 47 -2.67 15.40 8.12
CA PRO A 47 -1.64 15.57 9.15
C PRO A 47 -0.35 16.10 8.52
N ASP A 48 0.51 16.75 9.31
CA ASP A 48 1.86 17.04 8.83
C ASP A 48 2.55 15.72 8.45
N ASP A 49 3.39 15.71 7.42
CA ASP A 49 4.05 14.49 6.96
C ASP A 49 4.94 13.88 8.07
N ALA A 50 5.31 14.68 9.07
CA ALA A 50 5.92 14.24 10.32
C ALA A 50 4.98 13.41 11.22
N GLU A 51 3.74 13.86 11.44
CA GLU A 51 2.73 13.23 12.31
C GLU A 51 2.26 11.87 11.79
N LEU A 52 2.27 11.69 10.46
CA LEU A 52 1.96 10.41 9.83
C LEU A 52 2.84 9.27 10.37
N LEU A 53 4.10 9.52 10.72
CA LEU A 53 5.03 8.47 11.16
C LEU A 53 4.72 7.93 12.57
N HIS A 54 3.88 8.62 13.35
CA HIS A 54 3.59 8.27 14.74
C HIS A 54 2.70 7.02 14.88
N ASN A 55 1.99 6.59 13.84
CA ASN A 55 1.13 5.41 13.86
C ASN A 55 1.20 4.59 12.54
N SER A 56 0.94 3.28 12.59
CA SER A 56 1.11 2.37 11.44
C SER A 56 0.23 2.72 10.23
N ASN A 57 -0.98 3.25 10.43
CA ASN A 57 -1.84 3.72 9.33
C ASN A 57 -1.28 4.96 8.62
N GLY A 58 -0.70 5.90 9.37
CA GLY A 58 -0.02 7.07 8.82
C GLY A 58 1.30 6.71 8.14
N ARG A 59 2.11 5.80 8.72
CA ARG A 59 3.33 5.26 8.09
C ARG A 59 3.01 4.65 6.71
N ALA A 60 1.95 3.85 6.63
CA ALA A 60 1.50 3.26 5.37
C ALA A 60 1.07 4.32 4.34
N GLU A 61 0.49 5.44 4.77
CA GLU A 61 0.14 6.56 3.89
C GLU A 61 1.36 7.35 3.42
N TRP A 62 2.30 7.64 4.33
CA TRP A 62 3.55 8.33 4.02
C TRP A 62 4.40 7.54 3.02
N ILE A 63 4.60 6.25 3.28
CA ILE A 63 5.34 5.35 2.38
C ILE A 63 4.63 5.23 1.02
N ALA A 64 3.29 5.12 0.99
CA ALA A 64 2.53 5.11 -0.26
C ALA A 64 2.64 6.45 -1.03
N ALA A 65 2.76 7.59 -0.33
CA ALA A 65 2.95 8.89 -0.95
C ALA A 65 4.36 9.09 -1.53
N GLU A 66 5.40 8.53 -0.91
CA GLU A 66 6.76 8.49 -1.49
C GLU A 66 6.81 7.61 -2.75
N LEU A 67 6.20 6.42 -2.70
CA LEU A 67 6.26 5.41 -3.76
C LEU A 67 5.60 5.84 -5.10
N VAL A 68 4.79 6.90 -5.10
CA VAL A 68 4.13 7.47 -6.28
C VAL A 68 4.75 8.80 -6.76
N LYS A 69 5.90 9.21 -6.21
CA LYS A 69 6.64 10.38 -6.70
C LYS A 69 7.23 10.13 -8.09
N ALA A 70 7.54 11.20 -8.80
CA ALA A 70 8.14 11.11 -10.14
C ALA A 70 9.43 10.28 -10.13
N GLY A 71 9.50 9.24 -10.95
CA GLY A 71 10.62 8.29 -11.00
C GLY A 71 10.65 7.22 -9.89
N ALA A 72 9.64 7.15 -9.02
CA ALA A 72 9.44 6.02 -8.11
C ALA A 72 8.70 4.86 -8.81
N VAL A 73 8.75 3.65 -8.23
CA VAL A 73 8.26 2.43 -8.91
C VAL A 73 6.77 2.47 -9.29
N PHE A 74 5.92 3.19 -8.55
CA PHE A 74 4.49 3.33 -8.86
C PHE A 74 4.14 4.64 -9.61
N ASP A 75 5.12 5.38 -10.14
CA ASP A 75 4.89 6.54 -11.00
C ASP A 75 4.00 6.17 -12.21
N GLY A 76 3.01 6.99 -12.52
CA GLY A 76 1.97 6.73 -13.54
C GLY A 76 1.01 5.56 -13.25
N LYS A 77 1.33 4.63 -12.34
CA LYS A 77 0.50 3.42 -12.03
C LYS A 77 -0.64 3.68 -11.03
N VAL A 78 -0.65 4.85 -10.39
CA VAL A 78 -1.55 5.19 -9.26
C VAL A 78 -2.28 6.52 -9.46
N HIS A 79 -3.58 6.53 -9.19
CA HIS A 79 -4.42 7.72 -9.15
C HIS A 79 -4.30 8.43 -7.80
N VAL A 80 -3.73 9.63 -7.83
CA VAL A 80 -3.69 10.57 -6.69
C VAL A 80 -4.80 11.61 -6.89
N PRO A 81 -5.85 11.66 -6.04
CA PRO A 81 -7.04 12.48 -6.29
C PRO A 81 -6.82 14.00 -6.45
N GLN A 82 -5.72 14.54 -5.91
CA GLN A 82 -5.37 15.96 -6.02
C GLN A 82 -4.47 16.28 -7.23
N ALA A 83 -3.96 15.26 -7.94
CA ALA A 83 -3.07 15.46 -9.08
C ALA A 83 -3.85 15.86 -10.34
N LYS A 84 -3.84 17.16 -10.67
CA LYS A 84 -4.47 17.76 -11.88
C LYS A 84 -3.89 17.28 -13.24
N LYS A 85 -3.21 16.13 -13.29
CA LYS A 85 -2.42 15.63 -14.45
C LYS A 85 -2.60 14.12 -14.73
N LEU A 86 -3.80 13.58 -14.59
CA LEU A 86 -4.18 12.31 -15.23
C LEU A 86 -5.37 12.51 -16.18
N ALA A 87 -5.12 13.18 -17.29
CA ALA A 87 -6.05 13.18 -18.42
C ALA A 87 -6.15 11.75 -18.98
N LYS A 88 -7.37 11.23 -19.14
CA LYS A 88 -7.60 9.89 -19.70
C LYS A 88 -7.09 9.81 -21.15
N LYS A 89 -5.86 9.33 -21.34
CA LYS A 89 -5.39 8.87 -22.65
C LYS A 89 -6.27 7.68 -23.06
N VAL A 90 -6.82 7.72 -24.27
CA VAL A 90 -7.59 6.59 -24.82
C VAL A 90 -6.65 5.39 -24.95
N GLY A 91 -7.04 4.26 -24.36
CA GLY A 91 -6.19 3.06 -24.29
C GLY A 91 -5.17 3.04 -23.13
N ALA A 92 -5.12 4.05 -22.25
CA ALA A 92 -4.31 3.95 -21.04
C ALA A 92 -5.05 3.15 -19.96
N VAL A 93 -4.33 2.16 -19.43
CA VAL A 93 -4.70 1.31 -18.29
C VAL A 93 -5.18 2.15 -17.10
N GLU A 94 -6.34 1.84 -16.53
CA GLU A 94 -6.89 2.60 -15.40
C GLU A 94 -6.06 2.35 -14.12
N PRO A 95 -5.41 3.37 -13.53
CA PRO A 95 -4.47 3.22 -12.42
C PRO A 95 -5.17 2.86 -11.09
N ILE A 96 -4.45 2.22 -10.15
CA ILE A 96 -5.03 1.89 -8.83
C ILE A 96 -5.20 3.17 -8.00
N THR A 97 -6.10 3.22 -7.03
CA THR A 97 -6.21 4.39 -6.16
C THR A 97 -5.05 4.44 -5.16
N LEU A 98 -4.65 5.65 -4.72
CA LEU A 98 -3.69 5.81 -3.61
C LEU A 98 -4.14 5.10 -2.33
N SER A 99 -5.46 4.98 -2.10
CA SER A 99 -6.04 4.20 -1.00
C SER A 99 -5.75 2.70 -1.12
N ALA A 100 -5.79 2.14 -2.33
CA ALA A 100 -5.37 0.76 -2.57
C ALA A 100 -3.87 0.56 -2.31
N LEU A 101 -3.01 1.50 -2.72
CA LEU A 101 -1.58 1.44 -2.40
C LEU A 101 -1.31 1.56 -0.89
N LYS A 102 -2.01 2.44 -0.17
CA LYS A 102 -1.96 2.52 1.30
C LYS A 102 -2.34 1.19 1.96
N ALA A 103 -3.38 0.51 1.45
CA ALA A 103 -3.78 -0.82 1.93
C ALA A 103 -2.71 -1.88 1.66
N ILE A 104 -2.12 -1.91 0.46
CA ILE A 104 -0.98 -2.75 0.06
C ILE A 104 0.20 -2.57 1.03
N VAL A 105 0.66 -1.33 1.22
CA VAL A 105 1.79 -1.01 2.11
C VAL A 105 1.47 -1.40 3.56
N SER A 106 0.23 -1.18 4.01
CA SER A 106 -0.22 -1.60 5.35
C SER A 106 -0.23 -3.12 5.53
N ILE A 107 -0.44 -3.91 4.47
CA ILE A 107 -0.31 -5.37 4.50
C ILE A 107 1.17 -5.76 4.56
N THR A 108 2.01 -5.18 3.69
CA THR A 108 3.46 -5.40 3.67
C THR A 108 4.13 -5.09 5.01
N LEU A 109 3.79 -3.97 5.67
CA LEU A 109 4.27 -3.62 7.02
C LEU A 109 3.93 -4.69 8.07
N ARG A 110 2.67 -5.14 8.10
CA ARG A 110 2.18 -6.16 9.05
C ARG A 110 2.86 -7.52 8.91
N GLU A 111 3.38 -7.82 7.72
CA GLU A 111 4.06 -9.07 7.39
C GLU A 111 5.60 -8.91 7.45
N MET A 112 6.12 -7.78 7.98
CA MET A 112 7.53 -7.57 8.34
C MET A 112 7.74 -6.95 9.75
N PRO A 113 7.10 -7.46 10.82
CA PRO A 113 7.00 -6.77 12.11
C PRO A 113 8.35 -6.51 12.81
N ARG A 114 9.40 -7.33 12.59
CA ARG A 114 10.75 -7.02 13.10
C ARG A 114 11.30 -5.74 12.46
N VAL A 115 11.07 -5.56 11.15
CA VAL A 115 11.59 -4.44 10.36
C VAL A 115 10.85 -3.15 10.71
N GLU A 116 9.51 -3.19 10.87
CA GLU A 116 8.76 -2.03 11.35
C GLU A 116 9.19 -1.63 12.77
N ALA A 117 9.36 -2.58 13.69
CA ALA A 117 9.80 -2.30 15.06
C ALA A 117 11.23 -1.72 15.14
N GLN A 118 12.16 -2.17 14.27
CA GLN A 118 13.51 -1.61 14.19
C GLN A 118 13.53 -0.20 13.59
N CYS A 119 12.67 0.09 12.61
CA CYS A 119 12.61 1.40 11.96
C CYS A 119 11.79 2.43 12.74
N PHE A 120 10.85 1.98 13.58
CA PHE A 120 10.01 2.84 14.41
C PHE A 120 9.89 2.30 15.86
N PRO A 121 10.98 2.30 16.67
CA PRO A 121 10.92 1.82 18.05
C PRO A 121 9.94 2.66 18.89
N PRO A 122 9.09 2.05 19.75
CA PRO A 122 8.06 2.76 20.50
C PRO A 122 8.57 3.97 21.30
N GLU A 123 9.75 3.85 21.91
CA GLU A 123 10.42 4.90 22.67
C GLU A 123 10.86 6.09 21.80
N VAL A 124 11.29 5.84 20.56
CA VAL A 124 11.62 6.90 19.60
C VAL A 124 10.35 7.58 19.09
N VAL A 125 9.26 6.82 18.91
CA VAL A 125 7.95 7.35 18.50
C VAL A 125 7.38 8.28 19.57
N LEU A 126 7.41 7.88 20.85
CA LEU A 126 6.98 8.73 21.95
C LEU A 126 7.83 10.00 22.06
N ALA A 127 9.16 9.88 21.99
CA ALA A 127 10.06 11.04 22.01
C ALA A 127 9.89 11.98 20.81
N ALA A 128 9.45 11.48 19.65
CA ALA A 128 9.13 12.31 18.49
C ALA A 128 7.80 13.06 18.65
N ILE A 129 6.79 12.44 19.26
CA ILE A 129 5.52 13.10 19.62
C ILE A 129 5.76 14.22 20.63
N GLU A 130 6.57 13.97 21.67
CA GLU A 130 6.91 14.96 22.70
C GLU A 130 7.84 16.08 22.19
N GLY A 131 8.81 15.74 21.33
CA GLY A 131 9.80 16.68 20.80
C GLY A 131 9.36 17.47 19.56
N GLY A 132 8.28 17.07 18.90
CA GLY A 132 7.73 17.74 17.72
C GLY A 132 8.56 17.57 16.43
N PRO A 133 8.16 18.26 15.34
CA PRO A 133 8.56 17.96 13.95
C PRO A 133 10.03 18.26 13.61
N HIS A 134 10.79 18.86 14.53
CA HIS A 134 12.22 19.17 14.34
C HIS A 134 13.11 18.48 15.40
N SER A 135 12.56 17.53 16.16
CA SER A 135 13.32 16.72 17.11
C SER A 135 14.25 15.73 16.41
N ALA A 136 15.34 15.36 17.09
CA ALA A 136 16.23 14.29 16.63
C ALA A 136 15.48 12.96 16.48
N SER A 137 14.51 12.69 17.35
CA SER A 137 13.64 11.51 17.28
C SER A 137 12.75 11.51 16.04
N GLN A 138 12.16 12.65 15.66
CA GLN A 138 11.40 12.75 14.41
C GLN A 138 12.29 12.49 13.18
N LEU A 139 13.50 13.06 13.16
CA LEU A 139 14.48 12.80 12.08
C LEU A 139 14.88 11.31 12.02
N GLN A 140 14.91 10.61 13.16
CA GLN A 140 15.14 9.16 13.22
C GLN A 140 13.95 8.37 12.65
N LEU A 141 12.70 8.75 12.97
CA LEU A 141 11.51 8.14 12.35
C LEU A 141 11.50 8.34 10.82
N GLU A 142 11.86 9.53 10.34
CA GLU A 142 12.01 9.80 8.91
C GLU A 142 13.06 8.90 8.25
N GLN A 143 14.20 8.68 8.89
CA GLN A 143 15.24 7.78 8.36
C GLN A 143 14.73 6.33 8.29
N GLY A 144 14.01 5.86 9.30
CA GLY A 144 13.33 4.56 9.29
C GLY A 144 12.28 4.44 8.17
N ALA A 145 11.44 5.48 8.00
CA ALA A 145 10.43 5.53 6.94
C ALA A 145 11.06 5.53 5.54
N ARG A 146 12.16 6.27 5.33
CA ARG A 146 12.94 6.29 4.07
C ARG A 146 13.59 4.93 3.80
N LEU A 147 14.07 4.23 4.83
CA LEU A 147 14.65 2.88 4.70
C LEU A 147 13.59 1.85 4.30
N ILE A 148 12.43 1.84 4.96
CA ILE A 148 11.32 0.94 4.57
C ILE A 148 10.80 1.28 3.18
N THR A 149 10.61 2.56 2.85
CA THR A 149 10.23 3.00 1.49
C THR A 149 11.19 2.46 0.44
N ARG A 150 12.50 2.49 0.70
CA ARG A 150 13.52 1.91 -0.19
C ARG A 150 13.34 0.40 -0.35
N MET A 151 13.18 -0.35 0.73
CA MET A 151 13.03 -1.82 0.67
C MET A 151 11.72 -2.25 -0.02
N VAL A 152 10.61 -1.54 0.26
CA VAL A 152 9.33 -1.75 -0.45
C VAL A 152 9.46 -1.37 -1.93
N SER A 153 10.15 -0.29 -2.26
CA SER A 153 10.44 0.07 -3.65
C SER A 153 11.34 -0.96 -4.35
N TYR A 154 12.32 -1.54 -3.65
CA TYR A 154 13.19 -2.59 -4.20
C TYR A 154 12.41 -3.87 -4.49
N TYR A 155 11.57 -4.33 -3.55
CA TYR A 155 10.67 -5.46 -3.75
C TYR A 155 9.75 -5.25 -4.96
N TRP A 156 9.03 -4.12 -5.04
CA TRP A 156 8.11 -3.87 -6.15
C TRP A 156 8.84 -3.63 -7.48
N SER A 157 10.08 -3.13 -7.47
CA SER A 157 10.89 -3.03 -8.70
C SER A 157 11.34 -4.40 -9.19
N ALA A 158 11.65 -5.32 -8.26
CA ALA A 158 11.96 -6.70 -8.59
C ALA A 158 10.72 -7.45 -9.13
N VAL A 159 9.52 -7.22 -8.57
CA VAL A 159 8.24 -7.71 -9.12
C VAL A 159 8.01 -7.19 -10.54
N ALA A 160 8.16 -5.88 -10.77
CA ALA A 160 8.00 -5.26 -12.08
C ALA A 160 8.98 -5.81 -13.13
N LYS A 161 10.22 -6.12 -12.71
CA LYS A 161 11.28 -6.71 -13.53
C LYS A 161 11.07 -8.20 -13.81
N ALA A 162 10.53 -8.95 -12.86
CA ALA A 162 10.30 -10.39 -12.98
C ALA A 162 9.00 -10.71 -13.75
N TYR A 163 8.01 -9.83 -13.70
CA TYR A 163 6.71 -9.98 -14.37
C TYR A 163 6.37 -8.77 -15.26
N PRO A 164 7.16 -8.46 -16.31
CA PRO A 164 7.00 -7.24 -17.11
C PRO A 164 5.63 -7.14 -17.79
N GLU A 165 5.09 -8.25 -18.32
CA GLU A 165 3.79 -8.28 -18.99
C GLU A 165 2.64 -8.01 -18.00
N ALA A 166 2.65 -8.69 -16.84
CA ALA A 166 1.70 -8.45 -15.76
C ALA A 166 1.85 -7.06 -15.11
N TRP A 167 3.04 -6.45 -15.19
CA TRP A 167 3.25 -5.09 -14.68
C TRP A 167 2.48 -4.05 -15.50
N ASP A 168 2.34 -4.27 -16.81
CA ASP A 168 1.64 -3.35 -17.71
C ASP A 168 0.18 -3.76 -18.00
N ASP A 169 -0.16 -5.04 -18.11
CA ASP A 169 -1.56 -5.49 -18.28
C ASP A 169 -2.23 -5.87 -16.94
N ARG A 170 -3.48 -5.40 -16.77
CA ARG A 170 -4.34 -5.62 -15.60
C ARG A 170 -5.43 -6.66 -15.80
N HIS A 171 -5.62 -7.12 -17.03
CA HIS A 171 -6.74 -7.98 -17.41
C HIS A 171 -6.31 -9.40 -17.72
N GLY A 172 -5.16 -9.60 -18.36
CA GLY A 172 -4.54 -10.91 -18.56
C GLY A 172 -3.93 -11.52 -17.30
N PHE A 173 -3.57 -10.70 -16.29
CA PHE A 173 -2.82 -11.15 -15.12
C PHE A 173 -3.45 -10.76 -13.77
N ILE A 174 -3.24 -11.59 -12.75
CA ILE A 174 -3.77 -11.39 -11.39
C ILE A 174 -3.03 -10.29 -10.62
N LEU A 175 -1.87 -9.82 -11.10
CA LEU A 175 -0.96 -8.93 -10.37
C LEU A 175 -1.65 -7.67 -9.84
N TRP A 176 -2.52 -7.06 -10.64
CA TRP A 176 -3.26 -5.83 -10.29
C TRP A 176 -4.67 -6.09 -9.75
N GLN A 177 -5.07 -7.35 -9.58
CA GLN A 177 -6.34 -7.73 -9.00
C GLN A 177 -6.24 -7.74 -7.48
N SER A 178 -7.35 -7.51 -6.78
CA SER A 178 -7.34 -7.30 -5.32
C SER A 178 -6.72 -8.44 -4.52
N PHE A 179 -6.89 -9.69 -4.98
CA PHE A 179 -6.31 -10.86 -4.33
C PHE A 179 -4.83 -11.05 -4.66
N GLY A 180 -4.40 -10.84 -5.91
CA GLY A 180 -2.99 -10.88 -6.31
C GLY A 180 -2.18 -9.78 -5.63
N LEU A 181 -2.67 -8.53 -5.65
CA LEU A 181 -2.10 -7.41 -4.90
C LEU A 181 -1.96 -7.77 -3.41
N THR A 182 -2.98 -8.36 -2.79
CA THR A 182 -2.91 -8.79 -1.38
C THR A 182 -1.86 -9.88 -1.16
N ALA A 183 -1.80 -10.89 -2.01
CA ALA A 183 -0.86 -12.01 -1.90
C ALA A 183 0.61 -11.56 -2.06
N LEU A 184 0.91 -10.76 -3.10
CA LEU A 184 2.23 -10.18 -3.29
C LEU A 184 2.57 -9.16 -2.19
N SER A 185 1.62 -8.40 -1.66
CA SER A 185 1.88 -7.51 -0.51
C SER A 185 2.36 -8.28 0.73
N LYS A 186 1.74 -9.44 1.02
CA LYS A 186 2.19 -10.34 2.10
C LYS A 186 3.57 -10.91 1.82
N PHE A 187 3.75 -11.47 0.62
CA PHE A 187 5.01 -12.06 0.20
C PHE A 187 6.17 -11.04 0.23
N GLY A 188 5.91 -9.80 -0.18
CA GLY A 188 6.88 -8.71 -0.09
C GLY A 188 7.26 -8.35 1.34
N GLY A 189 6.32 -8.36 2.30
CA GLY A 189 6.66 -8.16 3.72
C GLY A 189 7.62 -9.24 4.19
N ARG A 190 7.24 -10.51 3.98
CA ARG A 190 8.08 -11.65 4.34
C ARG A 190 9.47 -11.61 3.68
N ILE A 191 9.54 -11.35 2.37
CA ILE A 191 10.82 -11.26 1.64
C ILE A 191 11.68 -10.10 2.16
N ILE A 192 11.10 -8.93 2.45
CA ILE A 192 11.85 -7.82 3.06
C ILE A 192 12.38 -8.23 4.45
N GLN A 193 11.59 -8.95 5.25
CA GLN A 193 12.02 -9.44 6.55
C GLN A 193 13.17 -10.46 6.44
N GLU A 194 13.05 -11.46 5.56
CA GLU A 194 14.10 -12.45 5.28
C GLU A 194 15.40 -11.76 4.80
N ARG A 195 15.32 -10.84 3.82
CA ARG A 195 16.50 -10.07 3.35
C ARG A 195 17.08 -9.15 4.43
N VAL A 196 16.30 -8.62 5.37
CA VAL A 196 16.82 -7.82 6.50
C VAL A 196 17.53 -8.71 7.52
N ASP A 197 16.96 -9.85 7.90
CA ASP A 197 17.59 -10.80 8.83
C ASP A 197 18.91 -11.37 8.24
N GLU A 198 18.95 -11.62 6.92
CA GLU A 198 20.14 -12.04 6.15
C GLU A 198 21.12 -10.88 5.83
N ARG A 199 20.74 -9.63 6.10
CA ARG A 199 21.49 -8.38 5.79
C ARG A 199 21.65 -8.04 4.30
N GLU A 200 20.87 -8.69 3.44
CA GLU A 200 20.87 -8.58 1.98
C GLU A 200 19.95 -7.48 1.43
N ILE A 201 19.97 -6.27 2.01
CA ILE A 201 18.99 -5.20 1.74
C ILE A 201 19.19 -4.43 0.42
N MET A 202 19.95 -4.96 -0.54
CA MET A 202 20.25 -4.33 -1.84
C MET A 202 19.37 -4.88 -2.97
N GLN A 203 19.02 -4.04 -3.95
CA GLN A 203 18.13 -4.40 -5.09
C GLN A 203 18.43 -5.77 -5.71
N GLN A 204 19.71 -6.12 -5.91
CA GLN A 204 20.13 -7.37 -6.57
C GLN A 204 19.60 -8.64 -5.88
N TYR A 205 19.39 -8.62 -4.56
CA TYR A 205 18.91 -9.77 -3.80
C TYR A 205 17.39 -9.93 -3.95
N PHE A 206 16.66 -8.81 -3.98
CA PHE A 206 15.24 -8.78 -4.34
C PHE A 206 15.04 -9.26 -5.79
N ASP A 207 15.83 -8.75 -6.74
CA ASP A 207 15.82 -9.18 -8.14
C ASP A 207 16.02 -10.69 -8.28
N THR A 208 16.98 -11.26 -7.53
CA THR A 208 17.33 -12.68 -7.59
C THR A 208 16.19 -13.54 -7.03
N ALA A 209 15.67 -13.21 -5.85
CA ALA A 209 14.57 -13.94 -5.23
C ALA A 209 13.30 -13.90 -6.08
N LEU A 210 12.91 -12.72 -6.59
CA LEU A 210 11.68 -12.58 -7.40
C LEU A 210 11.82 -13.25 -8.78
N ALA A 211 13.00 -13.22 -9.42
CA ALA A 211 13.23 -13.94 -10.67
C ALA A 211 13.11 -15.46 -10.48
N ALA A 212 13.61 -16.01 -9.37
CA ALA A 212 13.51 -17.43 -9.07
C ALA A 212 12.07 -17.91 -8.77
N VAL A 213 11.24 -17.03 -8.19
CA VAL A 213 9.81 -17.27 -7.98
C VAL A 213 9.03 -17.16 -9.30
N ALA A 214 9.29 -16.12 -10.11
CA ALA A 214 8.62 -15.92 -11.39
C ALA A 214 8.89 -17.03 -12.41
N ALA A 215 10.07 -17.67 -12.34
CA ALA A 215 10.40 -18.86 -13.14
C ALA A 215 9.56 -20.11 -12.81
N ARG A 216 8.78 -20.09 -11.71
CA ARG A 216 7.92 -21.21 -11.25
C ARG A 216 6.44 -20.85 -11.21
N MET A 217 6.13 -19.57 -10.92
CA MET A 217 4.76 -19.11 -10.70
C MET A 217 4.38 -18.02 -11.72
N PRO A 218 3.72 -18.37 -12.85
CA PRO A 218 3.05 -17.40 -13.71
C PRO A 218 1.89 -16.71 -12.97
N LEU A 219 1.41 -15.60 -13.53
CA LEU A 219 0.34 -14.77 -12.93
C LEU A 219 -0.91 -14.67 -13.83
N ASP A 220 -1.02 -15.51 -14.84
CA ASP A 220 -2.08 -15.50 -15.85
C ASP A 220 -3.46 -15.79 -15.25
N VAL A 221 -4.45 -14.95 -15.56
CA VAL A 221 -5.82 -15.03 -15.02
C VAL A 221 -6.50 -16.37 -15.29
N ALA A 222 -6.13 -17.06 -16.37
CA ALA A 222 -6.65 -18.38 -16.70
C ALA A 222 -6.37 -19.42 -15.60
N ASP A 223 -5.18 -19.38 -14.99
CA ASP A 223 -4.74 -20.35 -13.99
C ASP A 223 -5.41 -20.13 -12.61
N PHE A 224 -6.02 -18.96 -12.42
CA PHE A 224 -6.75 -18.57 -11.20
C PHE A 224 -8.26 -18.41 -11.46
N ALA A 225 -8.80 -19.02 -12.52
CA ALA A 225 -10.22 -18.97 -12.83
C ALA A 225 -11.11 -19.56 -11.71
N GLY A 226 -12.15 -18.82 -11.32
CA GLY A 226 -13.09 -19.23 -10.24
C GLY A 226 -12.59 -18.96 -8.81
N VAL A 227 -11.36 -18.48 -8.64
CA VAL A 227 -10.79 -18.09 -7.35
C VAL A 227 -11.44 -16.80 -6.83
N SER A 228 -11.72 -16.72 -5.52
CA SER A 228 -12.41 -15.56 -4.91
C SER A 228 -11.58 -14.85 -3.83
N SER A 229 -11.64 -13.51 -3.86
CA SER A 229 -10.92 -12.52 -3.03
C SER A 229 -9.98 -13.08 -1.94
N GLN A 230 -10.48 -13.34 -0.74
CA GLN A 230 -9.64 -13.68 0.43
C GLN A 230 -9.07 -15.11 0.36
N ALA A 231 -9.81 -16.06 -0.21
CA ALA A 231 -9.32 -17.42 -0.42
C ALA A 231 -8.18 -17.42 -1.45
N GLY A 232 -8.37 -16.69 -2.55
CA GLY A 232 -7.34 -16.49 -3.58
C GLY A 232 -6.10 -15.79 -3.07
N ALA A 233 -6.26 -14.75 -2.25
CA ALA A 233 -5.13 -14.04 -1.66
C ALA A 233 -4.26 -14.95 -0.77
N ASN A 234 -4.87 -15.97 -0.14
CA ASN A 234 -4.14 -16.97 0.62
C ASN A 234 -3.56 -18.08 -0.26
N GLN A 235 -4.29 -18.56 -1.29
CA GLN A 235 -3.79 -19.57 -2.22
C GLN A 235 -2.58 -19.07 -3.02
N VAL A 236 -2.68 -17.89 -3.63
CA VAL A 236 -1.58 -17.23 -4.35
C VAL A 236 -0.40 -16.97 -3.41
N TYR A 237 -0.65 -16.60 -2.15
CA TYR A 237 0.41 -16.45 -1.16
C TYR A 237 1.12 -17.78 -0.85
N SER A 238 0.40 -18.89 -0.65
CA SER A 238 1.02 -20.21 -0.48
C SER A 238 1.89 -20.61 -1.67
N MET A 239 1.40 -20.42 -2.91
CA MET A 239 2.17 -20.73 -4.12
C MET A 239 3.45 -19.89 -4.23
N LEU A 240 3.42 -18.61 -3.85
CA LEU A 240 4.62 -17.76 -3.77
C LEU A 240 5.63 -18.27 -2.72
N LEU A 241 5.15 -18.77 -1.57
CA LEU A 241 6.00 -19.38 -0.54
C LEU A 241 6.62 -20.71 -0.99
N GLU A 242 5.84 -21.56 -1.65
CA GLU A 242 6.26 -22.85 -2.18
C GLU A 242 7.39 -22.65 -3.21
N ALA A 243 7.16 -21.79 -4.22
CA ALA A 243 8.14 -21.44 -5.24
C ALA A 243 9.45 -20.84 -4.66
N ASN A 244 9.36 -20.04 -3.59
CA ASN A 244 10.52 -19.50 -2.89
C ASN A 244 11.28 -20.60 -2.11
N SER A 245 10.57 -21.52 -1.47
CA SER A 245 11.16 -22.62 -0.69
C SER A 245 11.90 -23.64 -1.56
N GLU A 246 11.35 -23.96 -2.75
CA GLU A 246 12.01 -24.82 -3.74
C GLU A 246 13.31 -24.20 -4.28
N HIS A 247 13.36 -22.88 -4.42
CA HIS A 247 14.59 -22.19 -4.80
C HIS A 247 15.67 -22.36 -3.72
N GLY A 248 15.33 -22.18 -2.44
CA GLY A 248 16.26 -22.39 -1.33
C GLY A 248 16.79 -23.83 -1.23
N ALA A 249 15.93 -24.82 -1.47
CA ALA A 249 16.33 -26.23 -1.54
C ALA A 249 17.29 -26.50 -2.71
N ALA A 250 16.92 -26.10 -3.93
CA ALA A 250 17.73 -26.33 -5.13
C ALA A 250 19.07 -25.56 -5.11
N PHE A 251 19.11 -24.37 -4.47
CA PHE A 251 20.35 -23.63 -4.27
C PHE A 251 21.27 -24.32 -3.26
N THR A 252 20.72 -24.83 -2.15
CA THR A 252 21.48 -25.62 -1.17
C THR A 252 22.08 -26.87 -1.80
N GLU A 253 21.30 -27.65 -2.55
CA GLU A 253 21.78 -28.86 -3.26
C GLU A 253 22.90 -28.52 -4.26
N LEU A 254 22.79 -27.42 -4.99
CA LEU A 254 23.82 -26.96 -5.92
C LEU A 254 25.09 -26.48 -5.21
N VAL A 255 24.97 -25.80 -4.06
CA VAL A 255 26.12 -25.39 -3.24
C VAL A 255 26.82 -26.60 -2.61
N ASP A 256 26.06 -27.57 -2.08
CA ASP A 256 26.61 -28.80 -1.52
C ASP A 256 27.29 -29.66 -2.60
N SER A 257 26.71 -29.73 -3.80
CA SER A 257 27.31 -30.39 -4.96
C SER A 257 28.64 -29.72 -5.36
N LEU A 258 28.66 -28.38 -5.48
CA LEU A 258 29.89 -27.64 -5.76
C LEU A 258 30.95 -27.85 -4.66
N ALA A 259 30.56 -27.78 -3.39
CA ALA A 259 31.46 -28.00 -2.25
C ALA A 259 32.08 -29.42 -2.26
N GLN A 260 31.33 -30.44 -2.68
CA GLN A 260 31.83 -31.81 -2.85
C GLN A 260 32.76 -31.98 -4.07
N THR A 261 32.59 -31.17 -5.13
CA THR A 261 33.49 -31.22 -6.31
C THR A 261 34.82 -30.47 -6.13
N ILE A 262 34.93 -29.58 -5.14
CA ILE A 262 36.15 -28.80 -4.89
C ILE A 262 37.09 -29.60 -3.96
N ASP A 263 38.18 -30.12 -4.53
CA ASP A 263 39.29 -30.74 -3.80
C ASP A 263 40.11 -29.66 -3.07
N TRP A 264 39.60 -29.20 -1.93
CA TRP A 264 40.28 -28.28 -1.01
C TRP A 264 41.63 -28.83 -0.51
N GLY A 265 41.89 -30.14 -0.61
CA GLY A 265 43.14 -30.76 -0.21
C GLY A 265 44.34 -30.38 -1.09
N LYS A 266 44.12 -30.04 -2.37
CA LYS A 266 45.21 -29.68 -3.30
C LYS A 266 45.61 -28.20 -3.26
N ALA A 267 44.71 -27.30 -2.83
CA ALA A 267 45.01 -25.87 -2.75
C ALA A 267 45.99 -25.51 -1.63
N ALA A 268 46.18 -26.39 -0.64
CA ALA A 268 47.02 -26.17 0.54
C ALA A 268 48.51 -26.57 0.38
N SER A 269 48.92 -27.07 -0.79
CA SER A 269 50.27 -27.64 -1.02
C SER A 269 51.36 -26.59 -1.29
N ALA A 270 51.75 -25.88 -0.22
CA ALA A 270 52.99 -25.10 -0.03
C ALA A 270 53.31 -23.94 -1.00
N PRO A 271 53.60 -22.72 -0.48
CA PRO A 271 54.18 -21.65 -1.30
C PRO A 271 55.64 -21.99 -1.66
N SER A 272 55.99 -21.89 -2.95
CA SER A 272 57.39 -22.00 -3.37
C SER A 272 58.22 -20.83 -2.84
N PRO A 273 59.49 -21.04 -2.43
CA PRO A 273 60.36 -19.97 -1.97
C PRO A 273 60.67 -19.00 -3.12
N LEU A 274 60.52 -17.70 -2.86
CA LEU A 274 60.86 -16.66 -3.83
C LEU A 274 62.39 -16.63 -4.06
N PRO A 275 62.86 -16.57 -5.32
CA PRO A 275 64.28 -16.33 -5.59
C PRO A 275 64.64 -14.87 -5.27
N PHE A 276 65.87 -14.65 -4.80
CA PHE A 276 66.42 -13.30 -4.66
C PHE A 276 66.69 -12.66 -6.03
N GLY A 277 66.48 -11.36 -6.12
CA GLY A 277 66.80 -10.49 -7.27
C GLY A 277 66.75 -9.03 -6.85
#